data_AF-I1I012-F1
#
_entry.id   AF-I1I012-F1
#
_cell.length_a   1.000
_cell.length_b   1.000
_cell.length_c   1.000
_cell.angle_alpha   90.00
_cell.angle_beta   90.00
_cell.angle_gamma   90.00
#
_symmetry.space_group_name_H-M   'P 1'
#
loop_
_entity.id
_entity.type
_entity.pdbx_description
1 polymer ?
#
loop_
_entity_poly.entity_id
_entity_poly.type
_entity_poly.pdbx_seq_one_letter_code
_entity_poly.pdbx_strand_id
1 'polypeptide(L)'
;MSGVWVFKDGIVRRVEKDNPGGSSSNSGSMGRPKVLVHVPSGEVVLSYDILERRLQELGWERYLNDPCLLQFHQRSTVHLISVPRDFSRFKLVHMYDIVVKTRNVFEVRDA
;
A
#
# COMPACT_ATOMS: atom_id res chain seq x y z
N MET A 1 -23.21 1.51 -25.99
CA MET A 1 -23.28 2.90 -25.50
C MET A 1 -24.53 3.11 -24.66
N SER A 2 -24.54 2.74 -23.37
CA SER A 2 -25.58 3.21 -22.43
C SER A 2 -25.12 3.02 -20.99
N GLY A 3 -24.62 4.08 -20.39
CA GLY A 3 -24.34 4.16 -18.95
C GLY A 3 -24.74 5.57 -18.52
N VAL A 4 -25.69 5.66 -17.60
CA VAL A 4 -26.17 6.96 -17.10
C VAL A 4 -25.14 7.48 -16.10
N TRP A 5 -24.57 8.64 -16.41
CA TRP A 5 -23.68 9.35 -15.51
C TRP A 5 -24.52 10.26 -14.61
N VAL A 6 -24.38 10.11 -13.30
CA VAL A 6 -25.04 10.99 -12.34
C VAL A 6 -23.98 11.84 -11.65
N PHE A 7 -24.17 13.16 -11.74
CA PHE A 7 -23.39 14.14 -10.99
C PHE A 7 -24.08 14.40 -9.65
N LYS A 8 -23.37 14.14 -8.55
CA LYS A 8 -23.78 14.60 -7.22
C LYS A 8 -22.55 14.94 -6.39
N ASP A 9 -22.55 16.14 -5.80
CA ASP A 9 -21.50 16.65 -4.90
C ASP A 9 -20.10 16.75 -5.52
N GLY A 10 -20.01 17.10 -6.81
CA GLY A 10 -18.74 17.33 -7.52
C GLY A 10 -17.99 16.06 -7.94
N ILE A 11 -18.51 14.88 -7.62
CA ILE A 11 -17.91 13.59 -7.98
C ILE A 11 -18.79 12.88 -9.01
N VAL A 12 -18.19 12.53 -10.14
CA VAL A 12 -18.83 11.72 -11.18
C VAL A 12 -18.76 10.25 -10.79
N ARG A 13 -19.93 9.62 -10.65
CA ARG A 13 -20.02 8.19 -10.34
C ARG A 13 -20.78 7.47 -11.44
N ARG A 14 -20.16 6.42 -11.99
CA ARG A 14 -20.81 5.51 -12.94
C ARG A 14 -21.68 4.54 -12.14
N VAL A 15 -22.98 4.55 -12.41
CA VAL A 15 -23.93 3.61 -11.80
C VAL A 15 -23.90 2.34 -12.64
N GLU A 16 -23.20 1.31 -12.17
CA GLU A 16 -23.38 -0.06 -12.64
C GLU A 16 -24.30 -0.79 -11.66
N LYS A 17 -25.32 -1.45 -12.22
CA LYS A 17 -26.31 -2.20 -11.44
C LYS A 17 -25.63 -3.33 -10.67
N ASP A 18 -25.83 -3.30 -9.37
CA ASP A 18 -25.84 -4.40 -8.40
C ASP A 18 -24.60 -5.31 -8.32
N ASN A 19 -23.71 -5.02 -7.37
CA ASN A 19 -22.94 -6.06 -6.68
C ASN A 19 -22.80 -5.69 -5.18
N PRO A 20 -23.32 -6.48 -4.23
CA PRO A 20 -23.25 -6.17 -2.81
C PRO A 20 -21.87 -6.56 -2.28
N GLY A 21 -20.95 -5.61 -2.19
CA GLY A 21 -19.58 -5.87 -1.69
C GLY A 21 -18.70 -4.64 -1.74
N GLY A 22 -19.18 -3.54 -1.15
CA GLY A 22 -18.45 -2.29 -1.11
C GLY A 22 -17.23 -2.36 -0.17
N SER A 23 -16.03 -2.29 -0.74
CA SER A 23 -14.88 -1.67 -0.08
C SER A 23 -13.96 -1.05 -1.11
N SER A 24 -14.15 0.27 -1.28
CA SER A 24 -13.10 1.26 -1.51
C SER A 24 -12.22 1.06 -2.74
N SER A 25 -12.73 1.57 -3.86
CA SER A 25 -12.02 1.97 -5.08
C SER A 25 -10.64 2.60 -4.83
N ASN A 26 -9.61 2.03 -5.44
CA ASN A 26 -8.52 2.81 -6.03
C ASN A 26 -8.31 2.30 -7.47
N SER A 27 -8.73 3.12 -8.42
CA SER A 27 -8.71 2.88 -9.86
C SER A 27 -7.31 2.43 -10.33
N GLY A 28 -7.21 1.23 -10.92
CA GLY A 28 -5.98 0.76 -11.57
C GLY A 28 -5.70 -0.75 -11.62
N SER A 29 -6.65 -1.64 -11.30
CA SER A 29 -6.71 -3.06 -11.74
C SER A 29 -7.88 -3.72 -11.01
N MET A 30 -9.00 -3.90 -11.69
CA MET A 30 -10.23 -4.43 -11.09
C MET A 30 -10.09 -5.92 -10.79
N GLY A 31 -9.93 -6.27 -9.51
CA GLY A 31 -10.44 -7.53 -8.96
C GLY A 31 -9.48 -8.38 -8.13
N ARG A 32 -8.17 -8.13 -8.15
CA ARG A 32 -7.21 -8.97 -7.42
C ARG A 32 -6.57 -8.22 -6.24
N PRO A 33 -6.46 -8.85 -5.06
CA PRO A 33 -5.67 -8.28 -3.98
C PRO A 33 -4.24 -8.12 -4.46
N LYS A 34 -3.60 -7.04 -4.07
CA LYS A 34 -2.19 -6.80 -4.35
C LYS A 34 -1.39 -7.07 -3.09
N VAL A 35 -0.22 -7.67 -3.25
CA VAL A 35 0.69 -8.00 -2.16
C VAL A 35 2.05 -7.36 -2.38
N LEU A 36 2.70 -6.98 -1.29
CA LEU A 36 4.08 -6.55 -1.32
C LEU A 36 4.98 -7.77 -1.11
N VAL A 37 5.98 -7.97 -1.97
CA VAL A 37 6.89 -9.10 -1.95
C VAL A 37 8.32 -8.60 -1.84
N HIS A 38 9.10 -9.16 -0.92
CA HIS A 38 10.55 -8.95 -0.88
C HIS A 38 11.20 -9.80 -1.97
N VAL A 39 11.74 -9.16 -3.01
CA VAL A 39 12.19 -9.84 -4.23
C VAL A 39 13.32 -10.84 -3.97
N PRO A 40 14.39 -10.51 -3.20
CA PRO A 40 15.50 -11.44 -2.98
C PRO A 40 15.10 -12.76 -2.30
N SER A 41 14.11 -12.73 -1.39
CA SER A 41 13.69 -13.92 -0.65
C SER A 41 12.38 -14.53 -1.13
N GLY A 42 11.66 -13.86 -2.04
CA GLY A 42 10.29 -14.23 -2.44
C GLY A 42 9.24 -14.15 -1.32
N GLU A 43 9.56 -13.52 -0.19
CA GLU A 43 8.69 -13.50 0.99
C GLU A 43 7.59 -12.46 0.82
N VAL A 44 6.34 -12.87 1.00
CA VAL A 44 5.18 -11.96 0.99
C VAL A 44 5.09 -11.25 2.34
N VAL A 45 4.95 -9.93 2.30
CA VAL A 45 4.79 -9.10 3.49
C VAL A 45 3.34 -9.17 3.97
N LEU A 46 3.11 -10.01 4.98
CA LEU A 46 1.78 -10.24 5.60
C LEU A 46 1.60 -9.55 6.96
N SER A 47 2.65 -8.95 7.51
CA SER A 47 2.61 -8.19 8.76
C SER A 47 3.71 -7.11 8.80
N TYR A 48 3.59 -6.18 9.74
CA TYR A 48 4.64 -5.19 9.96
C TYR A 48 5.92 -5.76 10.55
N ASP A 49 5.88 -6.89 11.26
CA ASP A 49 7.10 -7.57 11.73
C ASP A 49 7.94 -8.07 10.56
N ILE A 50 7.30 -8.63 9.53
CA ILE A 50 7.97 -9.06 8.30
C ILE A 50 8.55 -7.85 7.57
N LEU A 51 7.74 -6.79 7.39
CA LEU A 51 8.20 -5.57 6.72
C LEU A 51 9.40 -4.95 7.43
N GLU A 52 9.30 -4.78 8.75
CA GLU A 52 10.33 -4.17 9.57
C GLU A 52 11.64 -4.95 9.51
N ARG A 53 11.60 -6.27 9.68
CA ARG A 53 12.80 -7.11 9.60
C ARG A 53 13.50 -6.94 8.24
N ARG A 54 12.73 -6.97 7.14
CA ARG A 54 13.29 -6.78 5.79
C ARG A 54 13.81 -5.36 5.56
N LEU A 55 13.15 -4.34 6.11
CA LEU A 55 13.62 -2.97 6.05
C LEU A 55 14.91 -2.77 6.88
N GLN A 56 15.02 -3.41 8.05
CA GLN A 56 16.23 -3.38 8.89
C GLN A 56 17.44 -4.00 8.19
N GLU A 57 17.26 -5.10 7.45
CA GLU A 57 18.30 -5.69 6.59
C GLU A 57 18.84 -4.68 5.55
N LEU A 58 18.06 -3.66 5.20
CA LEU A 58 18.41 -2.57 4.27
C LEU A 58 18.85 -1.27 4.97
N GLY A 59 19.04 -1.31 6.30
CA GLY A 59 19.47 -0.15 7.10
C GLY A 59 18.37 0.87 7.39
N TRP A 60 17.09 0.47 7.31
CA TRP A 60 15.96 1.29 7.77
C TRP A 60 15.65 1.00 9.22
N GLU A 61 15.36 2.05 9.98
CA GLU A 61 15.12 1.98 11.42
C GLU A 61 13.80 2.66 11.78
N ARG A 62 13.18 2.27 12.88
CA ARG A 62 12.02 2.98 13.45
C ARG A 62 12.42 4.42 13.75
N TYR A 63 11.65 5.39 13.23
CA TYR A 63 12.00 6.81 13.34
C TYR A 63 11.29 7.51 14.50
N LEU A 64 9.95 7.53 14.47
CA LEU A 64 9.13 8.17 15.50
C LEU A 64 8.07 7.20 16.01
N ASN A 65 7.76 7.35 17.30
CA ASN A 65 6.64 6.65 17.93
C ASN A 65 5.39 7.51 17.80
N ASP A 66 4.71 7.39 16.66
CA ASP A 66 3.43 8.04 16.41
C ASP A 66 2.27 7.10 16.83
N PRO A 67 1.20 7.60 17.48
CA PRO A 67 0.08 6.75 17.90
C PRO A 67 -0.67 6.13 16.72
N CYS A 68 -0.73 6.82 15.58
CA CYS A 68 -1.54 6.49 14.40
C CYS A 68 -0.70 5.90 13.25
N LEU A 69 0.59 6.20 13.20
CA LEU A 69 1.50 5.82 12.13
C LEU A 69 2.65 4.96 12.63
N LEU A 70 3.17 4.18 11.69
CA LEU A 70 4.42 3.48 11.80
C LEU A 70 5.39 4.07 10.77
N GLN A 71 6.50 4.64 11.26
CA GLN A 71 7.48 5.31 10.41
C GLN A 71 8.86 4.67 10.48
N PHE A 72 9.49 4.57 9.31
CA PHE A 72 10.86 4.09 9.15
C PHE A 72 11.71 5.13 8.44
N HIS A 73 12.93 5.36 8.91
CA HIS A 73 13.91 6.25 8.30
C HIS A 73 15.18 5.47 7.95
N GLN A 74 15.72 5.71 6.77
CA GLN A 74 17.02 5.16 6.39
C GLN A 74 18.10 6.17 6.73
N ARG A 75 18.91 5.89 7.76
CA ARG A 75 19.85 6.85 8.38
C ARG A 75 20.81 7.53 7.41
N SER A 76 21.16 6.87 6.30
CA SER A 76 22.06 7.37 5.26
C SER A 76 21.39 8.24 4.19
N THR A 77 20.07 8.44 4.25
CA THR A 77 19.29 9.16 3.24
C THR A 77 18.26 10.09 3.89
N VAL A 78 17.55 10.88 3.09
CA VAL A 78 16.40 11.68 3.54
C VAL A 78 15.07 10.93 3.47
N HIS A 79 15.10 9.63 3.17
CA HIS A 79 13.89 8.88 2.90
C HIS A 79 13.18 8.43 4.20
N LEU A 80 11.88 8.71 4.25
CA LEU A 80 10.97 8.30 5.31
C LEU A 80 9.82 7.46 4.72
N ILE A 81 9.63 6.23 5.18
CA ILE A 81 8.44 5.41 4.87
C ILE A 81 7.43 5.64 6.00
N SER A 82 6.17 5.91 5.65
CA SER A 82 5.07 6.06 6.62
C SER A 82 3.90 5.15 6.24
N VAL A 83 3.54 4.25 7.16
CA VAL A 83 2.44 3.30 6.99
C VAL A 83 1.46 3.42 8.16
N PRO A 84 0.18 3.04 8.00
CA PRO A 84 -0.79 3.05 9.09
C PRO A 84 -0.36 2.07 10.17
N ARG A 85 -0.64 2.34 11.45
CA ARG A 85 -0.25 1.41 12.51
C ARG A 85 -1.00 0.07 12.47
N ASP A 86 -2.21 0.08 11.96
CA ASP A 86 -3.01 -1.12 11.69
C ASP A 86 -2.71 -1.65 10.27
N PHE A 87 -2.27 -2.90 10.17
CA PHE A 87 -1.94 -3.55 8.91
C PHE A 87 -3.17 -3.75 8.01
N SER A 88 -4.38 -3.83 8.56
CA SER A 88 -5.62 -3.92 7.76
C SER A 88 -5.83 -2.68 6.87
N ARG A 89 -5.22 -1.55 7.24
CA ARG A 89 -5.26 -0.29 6.50
C ARG A 89 -4.10 -0.14 5.52
N PHE A 90 -3.23 -1.14 5.40
CA PHE A 90 -2.13 -1.15 4.45
C PHE A 90 -2.67 -1.25 3.02
N LYS A 91 -2.31 -0.28 2.18
CA LYS A 91 -2.89 -0.03 0.85
C LYS A 91 -1.79 0.12 -0.17
N LEU A 92 -2.17 0.06 -1.45
CA LEU A 92 -1.27 0.24 -2.59
C LEU A 92 -0.38 1.49 -2.51
N VAL A 93 -0.91 2.61 -2.03
CA VAL A 93 -0.11 3.84 -1.87
C VAL A 93 1.10 3.62 -0.94
N HIS A 94 0.93 2.85 0.14
CA HIS A 94 1.99 2.52 1.08
C HIS A 94 2.95 1.49 0.48
N MET A 95 2.42 0.50 -0.25
CA MET A 95 3.24 -0.51 -0.93
C MET A 95 4.17 0.12 -1.96
N TYR A 96 3.65 0.97 -2.84
CA TYR A 96 4.45 1.63 -3.87
C TYR A 96 5.44 2.65 -3.30
N ASP A 97 5.09 3.33 -2.19
CA ASP A 97 6.05 4.19 -1.47
C ASP A 97 7.28 3.39 -1.01
N ILE A 98 7.07 2.19 -0.46
CA ILE A 98 8.14 1.28 -0.08
C ILE A 98 8.97 0.84 -1.29
N VAL A 99 8.32 0.42 -2.38
CA VAL A 99 9.02 -0.02 -3.61
C VAL A 99 9.95 1.07 -4.14
N VAL A 100 9.45 2.32 -4.23
CA VAL A 100 10.25 3.45 -4.73
C VAL A 100 11.41 3.77 -3.79
N LYS A 101 11.16 3.85 -2.48
CA LYS A 101 12.19 4.22 -1.48
C LYS A 101 13.25 3.14 -1.29
N THR A 102 12.93 1.88 -1.56
CA THR A 102 13.86 0.75 -1.45
C THR A 102 14.49 0.34 -2.77
N ARG A 103 14.32 1.14 -3.84
CA ARG A 103 14.91 0.89 -5.17
C ARG A 103 14.55 -0.49 -5.74
N ASN A 104 13.28 -0.88 -5.63
CA ASN A 104 12.73 -2.13 -6.16
C ASN A 104 13.28 -3.41 -5.50
N VAL A 105 13.85 -3.33 -4.29
CA VAL A 105 14.09 -4.54 -3.46
C VAL A 105 12.77 -5.22 -3.09
N PHE A 106 11.69 -4.44 -3.04
CA PHE A 106 10.32 -4.95 -2.97
C PHE A 106 9.59 -4.76 -4.30
N GLU A 107 8.56 -5.56 -4.51
CA GLU A 107 7.67 -5.49 -5.67
C GLU A 107 6.20 -5.64 -5.25
N VAL A 108 5.29 -4.96 -5.95
CA VAL A 108 3.85 -5.17 -5.79
C VAL A 108 3.37 -6.19 -6.82
N ARG A 109 2.84 -7.32 -6.37
CA ARG A 109 2.32 -8.40 -7.21
C ARG A 109 0.84 -8.62 -7.00
N ASP A 110 0.20 -9.32 -7.93
CA ASP A 110 -1.11 -9.93 -7.69
C ASP A 110 -0.98 -11.04 -6.64
N ALA A 111 -1.93 -11.09 -5.69
CA ALA A 111 -2.04 -12.12 -4.67
C ALA A 111 -2.46 -13.47 -5.26
#